data_AF-A0A139R346-F1
#
_entry.id   AF-A0A139R346-F1
#
_cell.length_a   1.000
_cell.length_b   1.000
_cell.length_c   1.000
_cell.angle_alpha   90.00
_cell.angle_beta   90.00
_cell.angle_gamma   90.00
#
_symmetry.space_group_name_H-M   'P 1'
#
loop_
_entity.id
_entity.type
_entity.pdbx_description
1 polymer ?
#
loop_
_entity_poly.entity_id
_entity_poly.type
_entity_poly.pdbx_seq_one_letter_code
_entity_poly.pdbx_strand_id
1 'polypeptide(L)'
;MQESFGETILELSKEDMKLNPKNPVIRMYDDDELIGKFSLKTAEVVENIDLADYDIRFAQKEIRRNRDNWLETWRDYVGILNA
;
A
#
# COMPACT_ATOMS: atom_id res chain seq x y z
N MET A 1 1.58 -2.19 -9.46
CA MET A 1 0.14 -2.44 -9.72
C MET A 1 -0.60 -1.31 -9.03
N GLN A 2 -1.45 -0.61 -9.74
CA GLN A 2 -2.24 0.51 -9.23
C GLN A 2 -3.70 0.10 -9.37
N GLU A 3 -4.42 0.04 -8.25
CA GLU A 3 -5.85 -0.26 -8.25
C GLU A 3 -6.58 1.00 -7.78
N SER A 4 -7.46 1.51 -8.65
CA SER A 4 -8.26 2.72 -8.40
C SER A 4 -9.65 2.34 -7.91
N PHE A 5 -10.11 2.98 -6.84
CA PHE A 5 -11.41 2.74 -6.23
C PHE A 5 -12.13 4.08 -5.99
N GLY A 6 -12.90 4.53 -6.98
CA GLY A 6 -13.44 5.90 -6.95
C GLY A 6 -12.34 6.93 -7.20
N GLU A 7 -12.24 7.94 -6.33
CA GLU A 7 -11.20 8.99 -6.35
C GLU A 7 -9.89 8.57 -5.63
N THR A 8 -9.94 7.42 -4.93
CA THR A 8 -8.86 6.97 -4.07
C THR A 8 -8.08 5.81 -4.67
N ILE A 9 -6.76 5.87 -4.61
CA ILE A 9 -5.83 4.98 -5.28
C ILE A 9 -4.91 4.31 -4.26
N LEU A 10 -4.78 2.98 -4.36
CA LEU A 10 -3.81 2.21 -3.59
C LEU A 10 -2.64 1.83 -4.48
N GLU A 11 -1.43 2.27 -4.10
CA GLU A 11 -0.21 2.08 -4.89
C GLU A 11 0.90 1.42 -4.07
N LEU A 12 1.47 0.36 -4.66
CA LEU A 12 2.72 -0.24 -4.25
C LEU A 12 3.91 0.56 -4.79
N SER A 13 4.47 1.45 -3.98
CA SER A 13 5.61 2.27 -4.40
C SER A 13 6.91 1.47 -4.47
N LYS A 14 7.55 1.51 -5.64
CA LYS A 14 8.87 0.89 -5.87
C LYS A 14 9.97 1.50 -5.00
N GLU A 15 9.83 2.76 -4.62
CA GLU A 15 10.79 3.44 -3.74
C GLU A 15 10.76 2.85 -2.33
N ASP A 16 9.57 2.62 -1.78
CA ASP A 16 9.41 1.97 -0.48
C ASP A 16 9.92 0.53 -0.51
N MET A 17 9.73 -0.19 -1.63
CA MET A 17 10.29 -1.53 -1.81
C MET A 17 11.81 -1.55 -1.78
N LYS A 18 12.46 -0.52 -2.35
CA LYS A 18 13.92 -0.39 -2.34
C LYS A 18 14.45 0.04 -0.97
N LEU A 19 13.81 1.02 -0.36
CA LEU A 19 14.25 1.61 0.92
C LEU A 19 13.95 0.69 2.10
N ASN A 20 12.79 0.02 2.09
CA ASN A 20 12.30 -0.80 3.19
C ASN A 20 11.75 -2.17 2.72
N PRO A 21 12.57 -3.00 2.06
CA PRO A 21 12.13 -4.29 1.50
C PRO A 21 11.53 -5.26 2.54
N LYS A 22 11.93 -5.14 3.82
CA LYS A 22 11.44 -5.98 4.92
C LYS A 22 10.03 -5.60 5.41
N ASN A 23 9.60 -4.37 5.14
CA ASN A 23 8.36 -3.79 5.63
C ASN A 23 7.47 -3.40 4.44
N PRO A 24 6.66 -4.33 3.93
CA PRO A 24 5.80 -4.06 2.80
C PRO A 24 4.68 -3.10 3.18
N VAL A 25 4.66 -1.96 2.50
CA VAL A 25 3.71 -0.88 2.71
C VAL A 25 3.00 -0.54 1.41
N ILE A 26 1.81 0.03 1.53
CA ILE A 26 1.04 0.55 0.42
C ILE A 26 0.68 2.00 0.70
N ARG A 27 0.77 2.84 -0.31
CA ARG A 27 0.40 4.26 -0.25
C ARG A 27 -1.04 4.42 -0.70
N MET A 28 -1.77 5.28 -0.02
CA MET A 28 -3.13 5.67 -0.35
C MET A 28 -3.12 7.12 -0.80
N TYR A 29 -3.64 7.35 -1.99
CA TYR A 29 -3.76 8.66 -2.60
C TYR A 29 -5.22 9.01 -2.82
N ASP A 30 -5.61 10.25 -2.60
CA ASP A 30 -6.94 10.78 -2.95
C ASP A 30 -6.72 12.03 -3.80
N ASP A 31 -7.31 12.05 -5.00
CA ASP A 31 -7.07 13.12 -6.00
C ASP A 31 -5.57 13.45 -6.23
N ASP A 32 -4.73 12.41 -6.37
CA ASP A 32 -3.26 12.50 -6.51
C ASP A 32 -2.50 12.96 -5.24
N GLU A 33 -3.20 13.32 -4.16
CA GLU A 33 -2.59 13.68 -2.88
C GLU A 33 -2.37 12.45 -1.99
N LEU A 34 -1.16 12.28 -1.47
CA LEU A 34 -0.84 11.19 -0.54
C LEU A 34 -1.53 11.45 0.82
N ILE A 35 -2.62 10.73 1.08
CA ILE A 35 -3.39 10.87 2.31
C ILE A 35 -2.95 9.89 3.41
N GLY A 36 -2.25 8.78 3.07
CA GLY A 36 -1.68 7.90 4.08
C GLY A 36 -0.94 6.67 3.57
N LYS A 37 -0.42 5.88 4.51
CA LYS A 37 0.29 4.62 4.24
C LYS A 37 -0.17 3.51 5.16
N PHE A 38 -0.22 2.29 4.64
CA PHE A 38 -0.68 1.11 5.35
C PHE A 38 0.29 -0.05 5.23
N SER A 39 0.33 -0.91 6.25
CA SER A 39 1.12 -2.13 6.27
C SER A 39 0.41 -3.23 5.48
N LEU A 40 1.04 -3.82 4.47
CA LEU A 40 0.47 -4.98 3.78
C LEU A 40 0.40 -6.24 4.68
N LYS A 41 1.16 -6.28 5.77
CA LYS A 41 1.16 -7.42 6.70
C LYS A 41 0.00 -7.36 7.69
N THR A 42 -0.28 -6.19 8.23
CA THR A 42 -1.28 -6.04 9.29
C THR A 42 -2.53 -5.28 8.85
N ALA A 43 -2.49 -4.64 7.67
CA ALA A 43 -3.45 -3.67 7.20
C ALA A 43 -3.57 -2.43 8.11
N GLU A 44 -2.67 -2.26 9.07
CA GLU A 44 -2.68 -1.11 9.98
C GLU A 44 -2.11 0.14 9.32
N VAL A 45 -2.56 1.30 9.77
CA VAL A 45 -2.05 2.60 9.36
C VAL A 45 -0.61 2.73 9.86
N VAL A 46 0.32 2.94 8.93
CA VAL A 46 1.73 3.20 9.22
C VAL A 46 1.97 4.71 9.27
N GLU A 47 1.30 5.45 8.41
CA GLU A 47 1.39 6.91 8.35
C GLU A 47 0.00 7.48 8.06
N ASN A 48 -0.47 8.37 8.92
CA ASN A 48 -1.72 9.11 8.76
C ASN A 48 -1.39 10.56 8.43
N ILE A 49 -1.73 11.00 7.21
CA ILE A 49 -1.51 12.38 6.75
C ILE A 49 -2.84 13.14 6.79
N ASP A 50 -3.85 12.61 6.11
CA ASP A 50 -5.21 13.16 6.07
C ASP A 50 -6.27 12.03 6.00
N LEU A 51 -6.01 10.88 6.65
CA LEU A 51 -6.94 9.76 6.63
C LEU A 51 -8.13 10.01 7.57
N ALA A 52 -9.35 9.92 7.05
CA ALA A 52 -10.54 9.79 7.87
C ALA A 52 -10.82 8.32 8.25
N ASP A 53 -11.71 8.10 9.23
CA ASP A 53 -12.16 6.76 9.65
C ASP A 53 -12.78 5.93 8.51
N TYR A 54 -13.31 6.59 7.49
CA TYR A 54 -13.83 5.91 6.30
C TYR A 54 -12.68 5.36 5.44
N ASP A 55 -11.67 6.18 5.16
CA ASP A 55 -10.49 5.83 4.36
C ASP A 55 -9.72 4.67 4.96
N ILE A 56 -9.52 4.70 6.28
CA ILE A 56 -8.82 3.64 7.01
C ILE A 56 -9.54 2.31 6.84
N ARG A 57 -10.86 2.28 7.03
CA ARG A 57 -11.67 1.06 6.91
C ARG A 57 -11.73 0.55 5.48
N PHE A 58 -11.81 1.46 4.52
CA PHE A 58 -11.78 1.15 3.10
C PHE A 58 -10.44 0.50 2.71
N ALA A 59 -9.32 1.17 2.99
CA ALA A 59 -7.98 0.66 2.69
C ALA A 59 -7.72 -0.68 3.39
N GLN A 60 -8.09 -0.81 4.68
CA GLN A 60 -7.97 -2.07 5.41
C GLN A 60 -8.70 -3.23 4.73
N LYS A 61 -9.90 -2.97 4.19
CA LYS A 61 -10.70 -3.97 3.50
C LYS A 61 -10.04 -4.40 2.19
N GLU A 62 -9.61 -3.45 1.36
CA GLU A 62 -8.96 -3.75 0.08
C GLU A 62 -7.59 -4.40 0.26
N ILE A 63 -6.79 -3.95 1.23
CA ILE A 63 -5.53 -4.60 1.60
C ILE A 63 -5.77 -6.05 1.99
N ARG A 64 -6.76 -6.33 2.85
CA ARG A 64 -7.05 -7.72 3.25
C ARG A 64 -7.51 -8.58 2.08
N ARG A 65 -8.25 -7.99 1.13
CA ARG A 65 -8.75 -8.69 -0.06
C ARG A 65 -7.66 -9.04 -1.05
N ASN A 66 -6.72 -8.11 -1.29
CA ASN A 66 -5.64 -8.26 -2.28
C ASN A 66 -4.29 -8.62 -1.65
N ARG A 67 -4.28 -8.93 -0.35
CA ARG A 67 -3.07 -9.09 0.47
C ARG A 67 -2.04 -10.01 -0.17
N ASP A 68 -2.44 -11.23 -0.51
CA ASP A 68 -1.54 -12.23 -1.07
C ASP A 68 -0.94 -11.78 -2.40
N ASN A 69 -1.76 -11.20 -3.28
CA ASN A 69 -1.31 -10.71 -4.58
C ASN A 69 -0.31 -9.55 -4.45
N TRP A 70 -0.60 -8.60 -3.56
CA TRP A 70 0.29 -7.46 -3.33
C TRP A 70 1.58 -7.84 -2.60
N LEU A 71 1.51 -8.79 -1.65
CA LEU A 71 2.71 -9.35 -1.02
C LEU A 71 3.58 -10.15 -1.99
N GLU A 72 2.96 -10.90 -2.91
CA GLU A 72 3.67 -11.58 -3.99
C GLU A 72 4.37 -10.57 -4.91
N THR A 73 3.66 -9.53 -5.36
CA THR A 73 4.22 -8.44 -6.18
C THR A 73 5.39 -7.74 -5.47
N TRP A 74 5.25 -7.48 -4.16
CA TRP A 74 6.33 -6.90 -3.36
C TRP A 74 7.55 -7.82 -3.30
N ARG A 75 7.35 -9.11 -3.02
CA ARG A 75 8.43 -10.10 -2.94
C ARG A 75 9.12 -10.31 -4.27
N ASP A 76 8.38 -10.34 -5.37
CA ASP A 76 8.90 -10.47 -6.73
C ASP A 76 9.82 -9.28 -7.06
N TYR A 77 9.35 -8.06 -6.83
CA TYR A 77 10.13 -6.86 -7.08
C TYR A 77 11.39 -6.76 -6.21
N VAL A 78 11.27 -7.04 -4.91
CA VAL A 78 12.43 -7.09 -4.00
C VAL A 78 13.40 -8.21 -4.39
N GLY A 79 12.89 -9.35 -4.86
CA GLY A 79 13.69 -10.46 -5.35
C GLY A 79 14.50 -10.07 -6.58
N ILE A 80 13.89 -9.40 -7.56
CA ILE A 80 14.58 -8.87 -8.75
C ILE A 80 15.68 -7.87 -8.37
N LEU A 81 15.44 -7.00 -7.39
CA LEU A 81 16.42 -6.01 -6.95
C LEU A 81 17.67 -6.61 -6.27
N ASN A 82 17.56 -7.83 -5.73
CA ASN A 82 18.64 -8.52 -5.04
C ASN A 82 19.24 -9.68 -5.85
N ALA A 83 18.83 -9.84 -7.12
CA ALA A 83 19.30 -10.89 -8.03
C ALA A 83 20.54 -10.48 -8.84
#